data_AF-A0A965EZT2-F1
#
_entry.id   AF-A0A965EZT2-F1
#
_cell.length_a   1.000
_cell.length_b   1.000
_cell.length_c   1.000
_cell.angle_alpha   90.00
_cell.angle_beta   90.00
_cell.angle_gamma   90.00
#
_symmetry.space_group_name_H-M   'P 1'
#
loop_
_entity.id
_entity.type
_entity.pdbx_description
1 polymer ?
#
loop_
_entity_poly.entity_id
_entity_poly.type
_entity_poly.pdbx_seq_one_letter_code
_entity_poly.pdbx_strand_id
1 'polypeptide(L)' 'MLRVAVPNKGALSEPAAEILAEAGYRRRGDPRDLTVIDPVNGVEFFFLRPKDIAIYVGSGQLDFGITG' A
#
# COMPACT_ATOMS: atom_id res chain seq x y z
N MET A 1 10.74 -10.30 0.98
CA MET A 1 10.32 -8.90 1.08
C MET A 1 8.94 -8.83 0.47
N LEU A 2 7.94 -8.46 1.26
CA LEU A 2 6.55 -8.39 0.81
C LEU A 2 6.31 -7.07 0.07
N ARG A 3 5.43 -7.10 -0.93
CA ARG A 3 5.04 -5.94 -1.74
C ARG A 3 3.54 -5.73 -1.63
N VAL A 4 3.14 -4.60 -1.07
CA VAL A 4 1.74 -4.33 -0.70
C VAL A 4 1.23 -3.11 -1.45
N ALA A 5 0.14 -3.27 -2.20
CA ALA A 5 -0.55 -2.16 -2.83
C ALA A 5 -1.53 -1.46 -1.87
N VAL A 6 -1.45 -0.14 -1.82
CA VAL A 6 -2.31 0.74 -1.00
C VAL A 6 -2.95 1.79 -1.92
N PRO A 7 -4.23 2.15 -1.73
CA PRO A 7 -4.88 3.15 -2.57
C PRO A 7 -4.29 4.53 -2.33
N ASN A 8 -3.91 5.23 -3.41
CA ASN A 8 -3.28 6.55 -3.34
C ASN A 8 -4.27 7.72 -3.30
N LYS A 9 -5.56 7.46 -3.48
CA LYS A 9 -6.63 8.46 -3.49
C LYS A 9 -8.00 7.82 -3.30
N GLY A 10 -9.00 8.66 -3.07
CA GLY A 10 -10.39 8.25 -2.91
C GLY A 10 -10.69 7.81 -1.48
N ALA A 11 -11.93 7.35 -1.25
CA ALA A 11 -12.48 7.12 0.08
C ALA A 11 -11.75 6.04 0.91
N LEU A 12 -11.03 5.12 0.26
CA LEU A 12 -10.29 4.05 0.95
C LEU A 12 -8.83 4.42 1.28
N SER A 13 -8.31 5.53 0.75
CA SER A 13 -6.88 5.86 0.86
C SER A 13 -6.41 6.10 2.30
N GLU A 14 -7.13 6.96 3.02
CA GLU A 14 -6.80 7.31 4.40
C GLU A 14 -7.07 6.15 5.37
N PRO A 15 -8.25 5.47 5.36
CA PRO A 15 -8.47 4.32 6.23
C PRO A 15 -7.48 3.16 5.99
N ALA A 16 -7.06 2.93 4.75
CA ALA A 16 -6.06 1.91 4.42
C ALA A 16 -4.68 2.25 4.99
N ALA A 17 -4.30 3.53 4.98
CA ALA A 17 -3.04 3.97 5.57
C ALA A 17 -3.08 3.91 7.10
N GLU A 18 -4.23 4.24 7.71
CA GLU A 18 -4.44 4.20 9.16
C GLU A 18 -4.35 2.78 9.71
N ILE A 19 -5.08 1.82 9.13
CA ILE A 19 -5.05 0.43 9.60
C ILE A 19 -3.65 -0.19 9.51
N LEU A 20 -2.86 0.17 8.48
CA LEU A 20 -1.47 -0.26 8.36
C LEU A 20 -0.57 0.39 9.43
N ALA A 21 -0.80 1.66 9.75
CA ALA A 21 -0.08 2.35 10.81
C ALA A 21 -0.38 1.74 12.19
N GLU A 22 -1.65 1.44 12.47
CA GLU A 22 -2.09 0.77 13.70
C GLU A 22 -1.52 -0.65 13.82
N ALA A 23 -1.35 -1.34 12.70
CA ALA A 23 -0.67 -2.64 12.63
C ALA A 23 0.86 -2.56 12.84
N GLY A 24 1.43 -1.36 12.99
CA GLY A 24 2.85 -1.16 13.26
C GLY A 24 3.75 -1.05 12.02
N TYR A 25 3.17 -0.86 10.84
CA TYR A 25 3.94 -0.61 9.61
C TYR A 25 4.35 0.85 9.48
N ARG A 26 5.44 1.09 8.75
CA ARG A 26 5.93 2.43 8.45
C ARG A 26 4.88 3.27 7.71
N ARG A 27 4.58 4.45 8.25
CA ARG A 27 3.68 5.41 7.62
C ARG A 27 4.32 6.08 6.41
N ARG A 28 3.49 6.44 5.43
CA ARG A 28 3.87 7.36 4.36
C ARG A 28 4.03 8.77 4.93
N GLY A 29 5.19 9.39 4.67
CA GLY A 29 5.48 10.75 5.08
C GLY A 29 4.84 11.79 4.16
N ASP A 30 5.22 11.81 2.88
CA ASP A 30 4.65 12.71 1.88
C ASP A 30 3.54 11.97 1.08
N PRO A 31 2.31 12.53 0.98
CA PRO A 31 1.25 11.98 0.14
C PRO A 31 1.61 11.80 -1.35
N ARG A 32 2.65 12.49 -1.84
CA ARG A 32 3.18 12.37 -3.20
C ARG A 32 4.11 11.17 -3.38
N ASP A 33 4.63 10.61 -2.30
CA ASP A 33 5.47 9.42 -2.37
C ASP A 33 4.62 8.24 -2.86
N LEU A 34 5.08 7.62 -3.95
CA LEU A 34 4.43 6.46 -4.54
C LEU A 34 4.94 5.14 -3.97
N THR A 35 6.06 5.17 -3.24
CA THR A 35 6.62 3.99 -2.58
C THR A 35 7.11 4.33 -1.18
N VAL A 36 6.99 3.36 -0.26
CA VAL A 36 7.54 3.45 1.10
C VAL A 36 8.19 2.12 1.44
N ILE A 37 9.47 2.16 1.78
CA ILE A 37 10.21 0.97 2.21
C ILE A 37 10.23 0.92 3.74
N ASP A 38 9.73 -0.19 4.28
CA ASP A 38 9.79 -0.56 5.68
C ASP A 38 10.80 -1.70 5.88
N PRO A 39 12.09 -1.37 6.15
CA PRO A 39 13.12 -2.38 6.31
C PRO A 39 12.96 -3.18 7.60
N VAL A 40 12.26 -2.66 8.61
CA VAL A 40 12.05 -3.34 9.90
C VAL A 40 11.11 -4.53 9.71
N ASN A 41 10.04 -4.32 8.94
CA ASN A 41 9.06 -5.37 8.65
C ASN A 41 9.34 -6.13 7.34
N GLY A 42 10.33 -5.69 6.55
CA GLY A 42 10.64 -6.29 5.26
C GLY A 42 9.52 -6.13 4.23
N VAL A 43 8.85 -4.97 4.23
CA VAL A 43 7.71 -4.64 3.36
C VAL A 43 8.01 -3.41 2.51
N GLU A 44 7.58 -3.43 1.25
CA GLU A 44 7.54 -2.29 0.36
C GLU A 44 6.08 -1.97 0.01
N PHE A 45 5.63 -0.77 0.37
CA PHE A 45 4.29 -0.29 0.04
C PHE A 45 4.30 0.49 -1.28
N PHE A 46 3.32 0.22 -2.14
CA PHE A 46 3.10 0.89 -3.42
C PHE A 46 1.76 1.62 -3.40
N PHE A 47 1.77 2.93 -3.60
CA PHE A 47 0.58 3.77 -3.58
C PHE A 47 0.01 3.91 -5.00
N LEU A 48 -0.96 3.06 -5.33
CA LEU A 48 -1.50 2.90 -6.68
C LEU A 48 -2.91 3.48 -6.81
N ARG A 49 -3.38 3.65 -8.06
CA ARG A 49 -4.79 3.98 -8.29
C ARG A 49 -5.64 2.76 -7.87
N PRO A 50 -6.77 2.94 -7.16
CA PRO A 50 -7.57 1.82 -6.64
C PRO A 50 -7.90 0.75 -7.68
N LYS A 51 -8.36 1.17 -8.87
CA LYS A 51 -8.72 0.27 -9.97
C LYS A 51 -7.58 -0.63 -10.48
N ASP A 52 -6.32 -0.25 -10.26
CA ASP A 52 -5.18 -1.00 -10.76
C ASP A 52 -4.69 -2.04 -9.72
N ILE A 53 -5.07 -1.90 -8.45
CA ILE A 53 -4.57 -2.75 -7.34
C ILE A 53 -4.87 -4.23 -7.57
N ALA A 54 -6.11 -4.57 -7.90
CA ALA A 54 -6.51 -5.96 -8.15
C ALA A 54 -5.74 -6.57 -9.35
N ILE A 55 -5.39 -5.77 -10.35
CA ILE A 55 -4.62 -6.22 -11.52
C ILE A 55 -3.21 -6.60 -11.12
N TYR A 56 -2.53 -5.76 -10.33
CA TYR A 56 -1.15 -6.00 -9.88
C TYR A 56 -1.03 -7.18 -8.91
N VAL A 57 -2.03 -7.38 -8.04
CA VAL A 57 -2.06 -8.54 -7.14
C VAL A 57 -2.40 -9.81 -7.93
N GLY A 58 -3.42 -9.76 -8.80
CA GLY A 58 -3.82 -10.90 -9.61
C GLY A 58 -2.76 -11.35 -10.63
N SER A 59 -1.89 -10.46 -11.08
CA SER A 59 -0.75 -10.78 -11.95
C SER A 59 0.45 -11.36 -11.20
N GLY A 60 0.45 -11.35 -9.86
CA GLY A 60 1.56 -11.78 -9.02
C GLY A 60 2.73 -10.80 -8.95
N GLN A 61 2.57 -9.57 -9.44
CA GLN A 61 3.61 -8.53 -9.33
C GLN A 61 3.71 -7.95 -7.91
N LEU A 62 2.59 -7.97 -7.17
CA LEU A 62 2.46 -7.59 -5.76
C LEU A 62 1.82 -8.73 -4.97
N ASP A 63 2.21 -8.87 -3.71
CA ASP A 63 1.77 -9.98 -2.85
C ASP A 63 0.38 -9.74 -2.25
N PHE A 64 0.09 -8.48 -1.86
CA PHE A 64 -1.18 -8.09 -1.24
C PHE A 64 -1.66 -6.73 -1.75
N GLY A 65 -2.95 -6.44 -1.58
CA GLY A 65 -3.50 -5.13 -1.91
C GLY A 65 -4.77 -4.79 -1.13
N ILE A 66 -4.95 -3.52 -0.80
CA ILE A 66 -6.19 -2.98 -0.21
C ILE A 66 -7.00 -2.29 -1.31
N THR A 67 -8.16 -2.83 -1.66
CA THR A 67 -9.12 -2.21 -2.59
C THR A 67 -10.54 -2.65 -2.24
N GLY A 68 -11.53 -1.92 -2.75
CA GLY A 68 -12.93 -2.37 -2.79
C GLY A 68 -13.22 -3.24 -4.00
#